data_AF-A0A1H9PC95-F1
#
_entry.id   AF-A0A1H9PC95-F1
#
_cell.length_a   1.000
_cell.length_b   1.000
_cell.length_c   1.000
_cell.angle_alpha   90.00
_cell.angle_beta   90.00
_cell.angle_gamma   90.00
#
_symmetry.space_group_name_H-M   'P 1'
#
loop_
_entity.id
_entity.type
_entity.pdbx_description
1 polymer ?
#
loop_
_entity_poly.entity_id
_entity_poly.type
_entity_poly.pdbx_seq_one_letter_code
_entity_poly.pdbx_strand_id
1 'polypeptide(L)'
;MKKRRLGCLFSILLLPFFITIVVIIALFAGADESCDVSGSTSGATVSTVVSDTDWTHEGSTAYNNAKLVFDSWVSKGLSGASASGIVGWVNSEGGFSLVDRAEGHYGTDELTNGLSAGVIPSGGSGYSVGGGGIYQFTPYTKFAEAGDSKWLDVDAQNTFVAQAILSGDWNASMDLTGGNHSFQQMAQMTDPQQATLVWQAYERGNTAYIDQSQKQADAQTAYDMFNGASYSYDDSKFSQAFGTSSSDSTSDSSYKVSAVSTNNCSSSSSGGGTGSWATDGGTVSYSAYNAWKRDDLPDDLKQYALDPASVGLGFKDSTGWNAIAYSGGQCTDLSASLMYALWEKDGEHVSMTLGNGQDIAKNWASRFLDKVSTTPTAGAVFSQTSSSAGNDVGHTGVVSHVFANGDILVVEQNYAGLSGENGGFGKYTWSYRYVPTSQYASGWSFYDPSNSGYSIVSEASSVG
;
A
#
# COMPACT_ATOMS: atom_id res chain seq x y z
N MET A 1 72.28 57.11 13.66
CA MET A 1 72.50 57.93 12.44
C MET A 1 72.00 57.17 11.20
N LYS A 2 71.62 57.89 10.13
CA LYS A 2 71.37 57.49 8.71
C LYS A 2 71.24 55.97 8.40
N LYS A 3 70.05 55.44 8.03
CA LYS A 3 69.30 55.53 6.73
C LYS A 3 69.88 54.74 5.54
N ARG A 4 69.14 53.73 5.06
CA ARG A 4 68.56 53.50 3.69
C ARG A 4 67.95 52.08 3.66
N ARG A 5 66.69 51.78 3.31
CA ARG A 5 65.72 52.15 2.24
C ARG A 5 65.69 51.19 1.03
N LEU A 6 64.59 50.43 0.97
CA LEU A 6 63.64 50.26 -0.16
C LEU A 6 63.86 49.14 -1.21
N GLY A 7 62.76 48.41 -1.46
CA GLY A 7 62.43 47.63 -2.67
C GLY A 7 62.58 46.11 -2.54
N CYS A 8 61.74 45.24 -3.11
CA CYS A 8 60.32 45.23 -3.51
C CYS A 8 60.09 43.85 -4.18
N LEU A 9 58.98 43.16 -3.88
CA LEU A 9 58.33 42.09 -4.67
C LEU A 9 59.11 40.80 -5.04
N PHE A 10 58.59 39.62 -4.67
CA PHE A 10 57.96 38.68 -5.63
C PHE A 10 57.13 37.56 -4.93
N SER A 11 55.94 37.28 -5.50
CA SER A 11 55.02 36.11 -5.43
C SER A 11 54.80 35.25 -4.17
N ILE A 12 53.63 35.44 -3.56
CA ILE A 12 52.50 34.48 -3.39
C ILE A 12 52.82 32.96 -3.44
N LEU A 13 52.60 32.25 -2.32
CA LEU A 13 51.55 31.22 -2.17
C LEU A 13 51.29 30.96 -0.67
N LEU A 14 50.03 30.84 -0.25
CA LEU A 14 49.66 30.64 1.17
C LEU A 14 49.14 29.22 1.46
N LEU A 15 49.48 28.83 2.69
CA LEU A 15 49.45 27.54 3.38
C LEU A 15 48.06 26.86 3.58
N PRO A 16 48.06 25.61 4.11
CA PRO A 16 46.89 24.76 4.28
C PRO A 16 46.40 24.64 5.75
N PHE A 17 45.46 23.69 5.95
CA PHE A 17 45.26 22.85 7.14
C PHE A 17 44.49 23.38 8.39
N PHE A 18 43.57 22.51 8.82
CA PHE A 18 43.36 21.96 10.18
C PHE A 18 42.23 22.45 11.12
N ILE A 19 41.54 21.40 11.62
CA ILE A 19 41.04 21.15 12.99
C ILE A 19 39.78 21.87 13.52
N THR A 20 38.90 20.98 13.98
CA THR A 20 37.76 21.08 14.90
C THR A 20 37.98 21.87 16.20
N ILE A 21 36.94 22.55 16.71
CA ILE A 21 36.38 22.42 18.09
C ILE A 21 35.20 23.41 18.34
N VAL A 22 34.02 22.83 18.57
CA VAL A 22 33.00 23.09 19.63
C VAL A 22 32.98 24.45 20.40
N VAL A 23 31.94 25.27 20.09
CA VAL A 23 30.91 25.86 21.01
C VAL A 23 31.09 27.21 21.77
N ILE A 24 29.93 27.92 21.88
CA ILE A 24 29.47 29.00 22.80
C ILE A 24 29.58 30.51 22.41
N ILE A 25 28.40 31.06 22.08
CA ILE A 25 27.75 32.35 22.45
C ILE A 25 28.58 33.66 22.46
N ALA A 26 28.07 34.66 21.71
CA ALA A 26 28.17 36.08 22.06
C ALA A 26 26.83 36.81 21.83
N LEU A 27 26.38 37.56 22.84
CA LEU A 27 25.20 38.42 22.79
C LEU A 27 25.52 39.76 22.12
N PHE A 28 24.55 40.36 21.43
CA PHE A 28 24.46 41.82 21.32
C PHE A 28 23.01 42.27 21.53
N ALA A 29 22.84 43.24 22.43
CA ALA A 29 21.56 43.86 22.76
C ALA A 29 21.42 45.24 22.09
N GLY A 30 20.18 45.60 21.76
CA GLY A 30 19.79 46.90 21.22
C GLY A 30 18.27 47.03 21.23
N ALA A 31 17.74 47.58 22.33
CA ALA A 31 16.32 47.91 22.54
C ALA A 31 15.96 49.21 21.77
N ASP A 32 14.73 49.67 21.53
CA ASP A 32 13.32 49.26 21.81
C ASP A 32 12.51 49.58 20.51
N GLU A 33 11.22 49.31 20.28
CA GLU A 33 10.00 48.85 21.00
C GLU A 33 9.13 48.09 19.94
N SER A 34 8.03 47.35 20.19
CA SER A 34 7.29 46.96 21.41
C SER A 34 6.45 45.68 21.18
N CYS A 35 6.06 45.07 22.30
CA CYS A 35 4.88 44.21 22.58
C CYS A 35 4.42 43.11 21.57
N ASP A 36 4.84 41.87 21.88
CA ASP A 36 4.10 40.59 21.88
C ASP A 36 3.33 40.12 20.62
N VAL A 37 3.43 38.86 20.19
CA VAL A 37 3.59 37.62 20.98
C VAL A 37 4.68 36.71 20.41
N SER A 38 5.44 36.01 21.26
CA SER A 38 6.29 34.88 20.84
C SER A 38 6.37 33.78 21.89
N GLY A 39 5.89 32.59 21.52
CA GLY A 39 6.19 31.32 22.17
C GLY A 39 6.54 30.31 21.09
N SER A 40 7.83 30.12 20.84
CA SER A 40 8.35 29.19 19.82
C SER A 40 9.66 28.55 20.30
N THR A 41 10.14 27.58 19.53
CA THR A 41 11.24 26.62 19.77
C THR A 41 10.80 25.32 20.47
N SER A 42 11.27 24.14 20.04
CA SER A 42 12.37 23.84 19.10
C SER A 42 11.93 22.84 18.02
N GLY A 43 12.34 23.08 16.77
CA GLY A 43 12.16 22.10 15.70
C GLY A 43 13.13 20.93 15.85
N ALA A 44 12.62 19.71 15.79
CA ALA A 44 13.42 18.54 15.51
C ALA A 44 13.67 18.49 13.99
N THR A 45 14.94 18.47 13.58
CA THR A 45 15.30 18.52 12.16
C THR A 45 14.97 17.21 11.47
N VAL A 46 13.95 17.26 10.60
CA VAL A 46 13.88 16.62 9.28
C VAL A 46 15.06 15.69 8.99
N SER A 47 14.89 14.40 9.28
CA SER A 47 15.80 13.32 8.87
C SER A 47 15.00 12.04 8.54
N THR A 48 14.00 11.72 9.37
CA THR A 48 13.06 10.60 9.15
C THR A 48 12.14 10.77 7.93
N VAL A 49 11.66 11.99 7.66
CA VAL A 49 10.79 12.25 6.50
C VAL A 49 11.56 12.16 5.18
N VAL A 50 12.84 12.56 5.16
CA VAL A 50 13.67 12.49 3.96
C VAL A 50 14.01 11.03 3.63
N SER A 51 14.35 10.21 4.63
CA SER A 51 14.59 8.78 4.44
C SER A 51 13.36 8.04 3.91
N ASP A 52 12.14 8.38 4.34
CA ASP A 52 10.92 7.73 3.84
C ASP A 52 10.61 8.06 2.36
N THR A 53 11.09 9.20 1.87
CA THR A 53 10.94 9.64 0.47
C THR A 53 12.08 9.22 -0.45
N ASP A 54 13.20 8.74 0.09
CA ASP A 54 14.35 8.28 -0.68
C ASP A 54 14.13 6.83 -1.13
N TRP A 55 13.87 6.65 -2.43
CA TRP A 55 13.61 5.33 -3.01
C TRP A 55 14.83 4.41 -3.05
N THR A 56 16.03 4.93 -2.78
CA THR A 56 17.27 4.17 -2.67
C THR A 56 17.58 3.70 -1.24
N HIS A 57 16.80 4.17 -0.25
CA HIS A 57 16.95 3.78 1.14
C HIS A 57 16.09 2.55 1.46
N GLU A 58 16.73 1.38 1.59
CA GLU A 58 16.04 0.13 1.89
C GLU A 58 15.12 0.23 3.12
N GLY A 59 13.87 -0.19 2.95
CA GLY A 59 12.81 -0.11 3.97
C GLY A 59 11.97 1.17 3.93
N SER A 60 12.38 2.21 3.20
CA SER A 60 11.56 3.42 3.03
C SER A 60 10.26 3.17 2.28
N THR A 61 9.24 4.02 2.49
CA THR A 61 8.00 3.97 1.71
C THR A 61 8.28 4.06 0.20
N ALA A 62 9.15 4.98 -0.20
CA ALA A 62 9.54 5.14 -1.60
C ALA A 62 10.30 3.92 -2.16
N TYR A 63 11.18 3.28 -1.38
CA TYR A 63 11.89 2.06 -1.78
C TYR A 63 10.92 0.90 -1.98
N ASN A 64 9.99 0.71 -1.04
CA ASN A 64 8.99 -0.34 -1.12
C ASN A 64 8.11 -0.15 -2.36
N ASN A 65 7.65 1.08 -2.65
CA ASN A 65 6.88 1.40 -3.84
C ASN A 65 7.68 1.18 -5.15
N ALA A 66 8.96 1.54 -5.18
CA ALA A 66 9.84 1.23 -6.32
C ALA A 66 10.01 -0.28 -6.53
N LYS A 67 10.12 -1.04 -5.43
CA LYS A 67 10.19 -2.50 -5.48
C LYS A 67 8.90 -3.14 -5.99
N LEU A 68 7.73 -2.60 -5.63
CA LEU A 68 6.44 -3.06 -6.16
C LEU A 68 6.36 -2.93 -7.68
N VAL A 69 6.86 -1.82 -8.25
CA VAL A 69 6.96 -1.65 -9.71
C VAL A 69 7.87 -2.71 -10.33
N PHE A 70 9.06 -2.91 -9.76
CA PHE A 70 10.02 -3.92 -10.23
C PHE A 70 9.42 -5.35 -10.20
N ASP A 71 8.91 -5.77 -9.04
CA ASP A 71 8.34 -7.10 -8.81
C ASP A 71 7.12 -7.33 -9.72
N SER A 72 6.28 -6.31 -9.93
CA SER A 72 5.12 -6.37 -10.81
C SER A 72 5.48 -6.76 -12.25
N TRP A 73 6.55 -6.19 -12.81
CA TRP A 73 7.00 -6.50 -14.16
C TRP A 73 7.72 -7.85 -14.28
N VAL A 74 8.57 -8.17 -13.30
CA VAL A 74 9.22 -9.49 -13.23
C VAL A 74 8.19 -10.62 -13.08
N SER A 75 7.11 -10.41 -12.33
CA SER A 75 6.01 -11.37 -12.19
C SER A 75 5.30 -11.66 -13.53
N LYS A 76 5.33 -10.68 -14.45
CA LYS A 76 4.79 -10.76 -15.82
C LYS A 76 5.82 -11.29 -16.83
N GLY A 77 6.97 -11.79 -16.36
CA GLY A 77 7.98 -12.50 -17.17
C GLY A 77 9.05 -11.64 -17.82
N LEU A 78 9.10 -10.33 -17.51
CA LEU A 78 10.20 -9.46 -17.94
C LEU A 78 11.50 -9.84 -17.21
N SER A 79 12.65 -9.61 -17.87
CA SER A 79 13.94 -9.69 -17.18
C SER A 79 14.05 -8.61 -16.09
N GLY A 80 14.98 -8.79 -15.14
CA GLY A 80 15.29 -7.76 -14.15
C GLY A 80 15.82 -6.47 -14.80
N ALA A 81 16.63 -6.56 -15.86
CA ALA A 81 17.09 -5.36 -16.58
C ALA A 81 15.94 -4.59 -17.22
N SER A 82 14.95 -5.31 -17.78
CA SER A 82 13.75 -4.72 -18.35
C SER A 82 12.87 -4.07 -17.29
N ALA A 83 12.61 -4.75 -16.17
CA ALA A 83 11.84 -4.21 -15.06
C ALA A 83 12.50 -2.99 -14.42
N SER A 84 13.82 -3.03 -14.16
CA SER A 84 14.58 -1.88 -13.68
C SER A 84 14.58 -0.71 -14.67
N GLY A 85 14.57 -1.00 -15.98
CA GLY A 85 14.39 0.00 -17.03
C GLY A 85 13.11 0.82 -16.88
N ILE A 86 12.01 0.19 -16.44
CA ILE A 86 10.71 0.82 -16.19
C ILE A 86 10.73 1.61 -14.86
N VAL A 87 11.32 1.05 -13.79
CA VAL A 87 11.53 1.77 -12.51
C VAL A 87 12.27 3.10 -12.74
N GLY A 88 13.30 3.10 -13.59
CA GLY A 88 14.03 4.31 -13.97
C GLY A 88 13.18 5.38 -14.65
N TRP A 89 12.06 5.01 -15.30
CA TRP A 89 11.10 6.00 -15.79
C TRP A 89 10.20 6.52 -14.68
N VAL A 90 9.54 5.63 -13.95
CA VAL A 90 8.59 5.97 -12.90
C VAL A 90 9.18 6.95 -11.88
N ASN A 91 10.47 6.81 -11.54
CA ASN A 91 11.17 7.70 -10.60
C ASN A 91 10.99 9.19 -10.92
N SER A 92 11.08 9.56 -12.21
CA SER A 92 11.02 10.98 -12.61
C SER A 92 9.68 11.39 -13.24
N GLU A 93 8.74 10.48 -13.46
CA GLU A 93 7.37 10.82 -13.91
C GLU A 93 6.47 11.08 -12.69
N GLY A 94 6.13 10.05 -11.90
CA GLY A 94 5.34 10.20 -10.68
C GLY A 94 6.16 10.25 -9.39
N GLY A 95 7.31 9.56 -9.39
CA GLY A 95 8.09 9.28 -8.19
C GLY A 95 7.44 8.23 -7.28
N PHE A 96 8.18 7.77 -6.27
CA PHE A 96 7.73 6.66 -5.42
C PHE A 96 7.24 7.08 -4.02
N SER A 97 7.45 8.34 -3.62
CA SER A 97 7.03 8.84 -2.30
C SER A 97 5.52 8.97 -2.13
N LEU A 98 4.77 9.10 -3.24
CA LEU A 98 3.31 9.20 -3.26
C LEU A 98 2.81 8.63 -4.60
N VAL A 99 2.33 7.38 -4.59
CA VAL A 99 2.05 6.58 -5.80
C VAL A 99 0.80 7.03 -6.58
N ASP A 100 -0.03 7.86 -5.96
CA ASP A 100 -1.26 8.43 -6.48
C ASP A 100 -1.15 9.93 -6.79
N ARG A 101 0.07 10.49 -6.81
CA ARG A 101 0.30 11.94 -6.97
C ARG A 101 -0.43 12.53 -8.18
N ALA A 102 -1.23 13.57 -7.93
CA ALA A 102 -1.86 14.41 -8.93
C ALA A 102 -0.85 15.38 -9.58
N GLU A 103 -0.86 15.53 -10.91
CA GLU A 103 0.04 16.46 -11.60
C GLU A 103 -0.13 17.91 -11.10
N GLY A 104 1.00 18.58 -10.87
CA GLY A 104 1.06 19.95 -10.36
C GLY A 104 1.08 20.05 -8.83
N HIS A 105 0.97 18.94 -8.11
CA HIS A 105 1.02 18.87 -6.64
C HIS A 105 2.33 18.20 -6.18
N TYR A 106 3.12 18.92 -5.37
CA TYR A 106 4.52 18.57 -5.07
C TYR A 106 4.77 18.23 -3.60
N GLY A 107 3.73 18.18 -2.76
CA GLY A 107 3.81 17.70 -1.39
C GLY A 107 3.94 16.19 -1.29
N THR A 108 4.03 15.71 -0.05
CA THR A 108 4.21 14.29 0.29
C THR A 108 3.02 13.69 1.03
N ASP A 109 1.98 14.47 1.33
CA ASP A 109 0.75 13.97 1.93
C ASP A 109 -0.33 13.66 0.86
N GLU A 110 -0.98 12.52 1.01
CA GLU A 110 -2.08 12.07 0.16
C GLU A 110 -3.26 13.07 0.15
N LEU A 111 -3.59 13.64 1.32
CA LEU A 111 -4.80 14.46 1.48
C LEU A 111 -4.83 15.72 0.61
N THR A 112 -3.67 16.35 0.35
CA THR A 112 -3.58 17.57 -0.49
C THR A 112 -2.90 17.36 -1.84
N ASN A 113 -2.28 16.21 -2.10
CA ASN A 113 -1.55 15.95 -3.36
C ASN A 113 -2.00 14.67 -4.09
N GLY A 114 -2.88 13.87 -3.50
CA GLY A 114 -3.20 12.51 -3.92
C GLY A 114 -4.56 12.35 -4.61
N LEU A 115 -4.60 11.56 -5.68
CA LEU A 115 -5.82 11.28 -6.44
C LEU A 115 -6.83 10.44 -5.67
N SER A 116 -6.41 9.55 -4.75
CA SER A 116 -7.33 8.81 -3.87
C SER A 116 -8.06 9.73 -2.88
N ALA A 117 -7.46 10.86 -2.50
CA ALA A 117 -8.10 11.91 -1.70
C ALA A 117 -9.04 12.83 -2.50
N GLY A 118 -9.18 12.61 -3.82
CA GLY A 118 -10.02 13.44 -4.71
C GLY A 118 -9.33 14.70 -5.21
N VAL A 119 -8.00 14.82 -5.06
CA VAL A 119 -7.23 15.97 -5.57
C VAL A 119 -7.21 15.96 -7.09
N ILE A 120 -7.65 17.05 -7.71
CA ILE A 120 -7.70 17.18 -9.16
C ILE A 120 -6.35 17.68 -9.70
N PRO A 121 -5.74 16.99 -10.69
CA PRO A 121 -4.52 17.44 -11.35
C PRO A 121 -4.69 18.80 -12.03
N SER A 122 -3.67 19.65 -11.89
CA SER A 122 -3.70 21.06 -12.34
C SER A 122 -3.68 21.21 -13.87
N GLY A 123 -3.10 20.22 -14.57
CA GLY A 123 -2.87 20.25 -16.01
C GLY A 123 -1.70 21.14 -16.42
N GLY A 124 -1.02 20.72 -17.49
CA GLY A 124 0.13 21.39 -18.08
C GLY A 124 -0.20 22.20 -19.33
N SER A 125 0.83 22.81 -19.92
CA SER A 125 0.70 23.60 -21.15
C SER A 125 0.39 22.69 -22.35
N GLY A 126 -0.89 22.56 -22.70
CA GLY A 126 -1.35 21.84 -23.89
C GLY A 126 -2.55 20.89 -23.67
N TYR A 127 -2.97 20.67 -22.43
CA TYR A 127 -4.12 19.81 -22.09
C TYR A 127 -4.92 20.38 -20.91
N SER A 128 -6.22 20.11 -20.89
CA SER A 128 -7.16 20.69 -19.90
C SER A 128 -7.37 19.85 -18.63
N VAL A 129 -6.82 18.64 -18.59
CA VAL A 129 -6.92 17.70 -17.47
C VAL A 129 -5.57 16.99 -17.34
N GLY A 130 -4.94 17.09 -16.18
CA GLY A 130 -3.58 16.61 -15.96
C GLY A 130 -3.42 15.10 -15.75
N GLY A 131 -2.16 14.72 -15.60
CA GLY A 131 -1.66 13.39 -15.30
C GLY A 131 -1.91 12.94 -13.86
N GLY A 132 -1.71 11.64 -13.62
CA GLY A 132 -1.88 11.03 -12.31
C GLY A 132 -1.06 9.76 -12.09
N GLY A 133 -0.63 9.56 -10.85
CA GLY A 133 0.03 8.35 -10.38
C GLY A 133 1.45 8.14 -10.91
N ILE A 134 1.97 6.92 -10.70
CA ILE A 134 3.37 6.56 -10.97
C ILE A 134 3.76 6.67 -12.45
N TYR A 135 2.80 6.52 -13.36
CA TYR A 135 2.97 6.62 -14.82
C TYR A 135 2.45 7.93 -15.42
N GLN A 136 2.08 8.91 -14.59
CA GLN A 136 1.51 10.19 -15.05
C GLN A 136 0.42 10.02 -16.14
N PHE A 137 -0.52 9.09 -15.92
CA PHE A 137 -1.58 8.78 -16.87
C PHE A 137 -2.32 10.05 -17.27
N THR A 138 -2.15 10.52 -18.51
CA THR A 138 -2.66 11.84 -18.93
C THR A 138 -3.75 11.68 -20.01
N PRO A 139 -5.02 12.10 -19.75
CA PRO A 139 -5.56 12.54 -18.46
C PRO A 139 -5.71 11.39 -17.46
N TYR A 140 -5.70 11.71 -16.16
CA TYR A 140 -5.74 10.73 -15.05
C TYR A 140 -6.93 9.76 -15.14
N THR A 141 -8.08 10.25 -15.61
CA THR A 141 -9.33 9.49 -15.79
C THR A 141 -9.23 8.30 -16.75
N LYS A 142 -8.10 8.14 -17.47
CA LYS A 142 -7.77 6.91 -18.20
C LYS A 142 -7.67 5.69 -17.29
N PHE A 143 -7.15 5.86 -16.07
CA PHE A 143 -6.92 4.78 -15.11
C PHE A 143 -8.09 4.64 -14.12
N ALA A 144 -8.41 5.71 -13.40
CA ALA A 144 -9.51 5.77 -12.45
C ALA A 144 -9.99 7.21 -12.22
N GLU A 145 -11.19 7.37 -11.66
CA GLU A 145 -11.70 8.69 -11.24
C GLU A 145 -10.97 9.20 -9.99
N ALA A 146 -11.04 10.50 -9.72
CA ALA A 146 -10.51 11.07 -8.48
C ALA A 146 -11.40 10.63 -7.29
N GLY A 147 -10.77 10.20 -6.20
CA GLY A 147 -11.43 9.56 -5.07
C GLY A 147 -11.49 8.02 -5.13
N ASP A 148 -10.99 7.39 -6.20
CA ASP A 148 -10.89 5.92 -6.29
C ASP A 148 -9.62 5.42 -5.57
N SER A 149 -9.77 4.48 -4.65
CA SER A 149 -8.64 3.91 -3.90
C SER A 149 -7.66 3.10 -4.76
N LYS A 150 -8.04 2.71 -5.99
CA LYS A 150 -7.12 2.09 -6.97
C LYS A 150 -5.87 2.92 -7.26
N TRP A 151 -5.91 4.24 -7.04
CA TRP A 151 -4.74 5.08 -7.20
C TRP A 151 -3.59 4.71 -6.25
N LEU A 152 -3.88 4.11 -5.09
CA LEU A 152 -2.89 3.60 -4.15
C LEU A 152 -2.32 2.22 -4.53
N ASP A 153 -2.96 1.51 -5.48
CA ASP A 153 -2.57 0.16 -5.90
C ASP A 153 -1.55 0.22 -7.05
N VAL A 154 -0.27 0.04 -6.69
CA VAL A 154 0.84 0.02 -7.64
C VAL A 154 0.70 -1.11 -8.67
N ASP A 155 0.25 -2.31 -8.30
CA ASP A 155 0.11 -3.40 -9.30
C ASP A 155 -1.10 -3.16 -10.22
N ALA A 156 -2.17 -2.52 -9.74
CA ALA A 156 -3.27 -2.09 -10.61
C ALA A 156 -2.78 -1.08 -11.67
N GLN A 157 -1.97 -0.09 -11.28
CA GLN A 157 -1.37 0.87 -12.22
C GLN A 157 -0.47 0.14 -13.25
N ASN A 158 0.43 -0.75 -12.81
CA ASN A 158 1.26 -1.55 -13.70
C ASN A 158 0.44 -2.48 -14.63
N THR A 159 -0.62 -3.08 -14.11
CA THR A 159 -1.53 -3.96 -14.86
C THR A 159 -2.32 -3.20 -15.90
N PHE A 160 -2.74 -1.95 -15.63
CA PHE A 160 -3.33 -1.06 -16.61
C PHE A 160 -2.36 -0.74 -17.76
N VAL A 161 -1.09 -0.43 -17.44
CA VAL A 161 -0.04 -0.24 -18.48
C VAL A 161 0.13 -1.50 -19.33
N ALA A 162 0.22 -2.68 -18.70
CA ALA A 162 0.33 -3.95 -19.40
C ALA A 162 -0.86 -4.21 -20.35
N GLN A 163 -2.09 -3.88 -19.93
CA GLN A 163 -3.29 -3.97 -20.74
C GLN A 163 -3.32 -2.95 -21.89
N ALA A 164 -2.82 -1.73 -21.68
CA ALA A 164 -2.68 -0.73 -22.73
C ALA A 164 -1.69 -1.19 -23.83
N ILE A 165 -0.52 -1.70 -23.41
CA ILE A 165 0.47 -2.30 -24.31
C ILE A 165 -0.13 -3.45 -25.14
N LEU A 166 -0.89 -4.35 -24.50
CA LEU A 166 -1.62 -5.43 -25.18
C LEU A 166 -2.69 -4.94 -26.17
N SER A 167 -3.33 -3.81 -25.85
CA SER A 167 -4.32 -3.16 -26.70
C SER A 167 -3.69 -2.39 -27.88
N GLY A 168 -2.37 -2.46 -28.06
CA GLY A 168 -1.64 -1.85 -29.16
C GLY A 168 -1.02 -0.49 -28.83
N ASP A 169 -0.96 -0.08 -27.56
CA ASP A 169 -0.39 1.22 -27.16
C ASP A 169 1.16 1.28 -27.20
N TRP A 170 1.84 0.18 -27.54
CA TRP A 170 3.30 0.17 -27.74
C TRP A 170 3.69 0.75 -29.12
N ASN A 171 4.36 1.90 -29.13
CA ASN A 171 4.88 2.50 -30.36
C ASN A 171 6.41 2.36 -30.46
N ALA A 172 6.86 1.26 -31.06
CA ALA A 172 8.27 0.94 -31.25
C ALA A 172 9.09 2.07 -31.94
N SER A 173 8.49 2.89 -32.81
CA SER A 173 9.23 3.97 -33.49
C SER A 173 9.55 5.18 -32.61
N MET A 174 9.09 5.17 -31.35
CA MET A 174 9.37 6.21 -30.37
C MET A 174 10.52 5.84 -29.43
N ASP A 175 11.07 4.62 -29.53
CA ASP A 175 12.21 4.17 -28.72
C ASP A 175 13.44 5.10 -28.91
N LEU A 176 14.16 5.42 -27.83
CA LEU A 176 15.29 6.37 -27.87
C LEU A 176 16.61 5.76 -28.36
N THR A 177 16.63 4.44 -28.59
CA THR A 177 17.80 3.71 -29.11
C THR A 177 17.88 3.77 -30.64
N GLY A 178 16.74 4.05 -31.30
CA GLY A 178 16.58 3.96 -32.75
C GLY A 178 16.41 2.51 -33.27
N GLY A 179 16.31 1.52 -32.38
CA GLY A 179 16.23 0.10 -32.74
C GLY A 179 14.86 -0.37 -33.22
N ASN A 180 13.79 0.38 -32.91
CA ASN A 180 12.39 0.02 -33.16
C ASN A 180 11.99 -1.30 -32.49
N HIS A 181 12.36 -1.46 -31.21
CA HIS A 181 12.12 -2.68 -30.47
C HIS A 181 10.62 -2.89 -30.16
N SER A 182 10.14 -4.11 -30.35
CA SER A 182 8.86 -4.56 -29.80
C SER A 182 8.92 -4.68 -28.28
N PHE A 183 7.77 -4.67 -27.61
CA PHE A 183 7.69 -4.87 -26.17
C PHE A 183 8.31 -6.20 -25.72
N GLN A 184 8.13 -7.29 -26.48
CA GLN A 184 8.77 -8.58 -26.17
C GLN A 184 10.31 -8.52 -26.29
N GLN A 185 10.85 -7.79 -27.27
CA GLN A 185 12.30 -7.56 -27.36
C GLN A 185 12.80 -6.71 -26.18
N MET A 186 12.05 -5.70 -25.74
CA MET A 186 12.37 -4.94 -24.54
C MET A 186 12.39 -5.86 -23.32
N ALA A 187 11.36 -6.69 -23.13
CA ALA A 187 11.21 -7.64 -22.02
C ALA A 187 12.36 -8.67 -21.89
N GLN A 188 13.10 -8.90 -22.98
CA GLN A 188 14.24 -9.81 -23.06
C GLN A 188 15.60 -9.13 -22.85
N MET A 189 15.66 -7.79 -22.76
CA MET A 189 16.91 -7.06 -22.63
C MET A 189 17.66 -7.43 -21.34
N THR A 190 18.99 -7.38 -21.38
CA THR A 190 19.87 -7.66 -20.23
C THR A 190 20.67 -6.45 -19.78
N ASP A 191 20.50 -5.30 -20.44
CA ASP A 191 21.10 -4.01 -20.10
C ASP A 191 19.98 -3.05 -19.66
N PRO A 192 19.92 -2.65 -18.38
CA PRO A 192 18.87 -1.76 -17.88
C PRO A 192 18.96 -0.35 -18.50
N GLN A 193 20.16 0.09 -18.88
CA GLN A 193 20.41 1.39 -19.51
C GLN A 193 19.94 1.44 -20.97
N GLN A 194 19.80 0.29 -21.63
CA GLN A 194 19.11 0.17 -22.92
C GLN A 194 17.61 -0.01 -22.74
N ALA A 195 17.19 -0.88 -21.82
CA ALA A 195 15.78 -1.17 -21.59
C ALA A 195 14.97 0.07 -21.21
N THR A 196 15.53 0.96 -20.38
CA THR A 196 14.90 2.24 -20.05
C THR A 196 14.73 3.12 -21.30
N LEU A 197 15.73 3.23 -22.17
CA LEU A 197 15.61 4.02 -23.41
C LEU A 197 14.56 3.45 -24.37
N VAL A 198 14.30 2.14 -24.30
CA VAL A 198 13.25 1.49 -25.09
C VAL A 198 11.85 1.71 -24.50
N TRP A 199 11.70 1.84 -23.18
CA TRP A 199 10.41 2.08 -22.53
C TRP A 199 9.71 3.38 -22.98
N GLN A 200 10.45 4.34 -23.53
CA GLN A 200 9.87 5.51 -24.22
C GLN A 200 8.87 5.13 -25.33
N ALA A 201 8.94 3.93 -25.91
CA ALA A 201 7.94 3.42 -26.85
C ALA A 201 6.52 3.35 -26.24
N TYR A 202 6.41 3.26 -24.91
CA TYR A 202 5.18 3.42 -24.14
C TYR A 202 4.97 4.87 -23.67
N GLU A 203 5.93 5.46 -22.96
CA GLU A 203 5.74 6.77 -22.30
C GLU A 203 5.55 7.92 -23.30
N ARG A 204 6.31 7.91 -24.40
CA ARG A 204 6.26 8.90 -25.50
C ARG A 204 6.39 10.35 -25.01
N GLY A 205 7.14 10.57 -23.93
CA GLY A 205 7.46 11.90 -23.43
C GLY A 205 8.19 12.76 -24.47
N ASN A 206 8.18 14.09 -24.31
CA ASN A 206 8.81 14.98 -25.28
C ASN A 206 10.34 14.86 -25.19
N THR A 207 10.97 14.34 -26.26
CA THR A 207 12.41 14.04 -26.33
C THR A 207 13.33 15.25 -26.14
N ALA A 208 12.81 16.48 -26.29
CA ALA A 208 13.56 17.70 -25.98
C ALA A 208 13.77 17.94 -24.47
N TYR A 209 13.02 17.24 -23.60
CA TYR A 209 13.03 17.43 -22.15
C TYR A 209 13.35 16.14 -21.36
N ILE A 210 13.59 15.01 -22.04
CA ILE A 210 13.94 13.74 -21.40
C ILE A 210 15.44 13.73 -21.09
N ASP A 211 15.81 13.72 -19.80
CA ASP A 211 17.17 13.45 -19.37
C ASP A 211 17.46 11.93 -19.44
N GLN A 212 17.97 11.52 -20.59
CA GLN A 212 18.36 10.12 -20.83
C GLN A 212 19.42 9.63 -19.83
N SER A 213 20.33 10.50 -19.38
CA SER A 213 21.40 10.10 -18.47
C SER A 213 20.87 9.81 -17.07
N GLN A 214 19.88 10.57 -16.60
CA GLN A 214 19.16 10.31 -15.36
C GLN A 214 18.38 8.99 -15.45
N LYS A 215 17.58 8.78 -16.51
CA LYS A 215 16.81 7.53 -16.72
C LYS A 215 17.72 6.28 -16.70
N GLN A 216 18.89 6.36 -17.34
CA GLN A 216 19.89 5.29 -17.35
C GLN A 216 20.53 5.05 -15.99
N ALA A 217 20.87 6.11 -15.25
CA ALA A 217 21.42 6.00 -13.90
C ALA A 217 20.41 5.40 -12.91
N ASP A 218 19.13 5.80 -12.98
CA ASP A 218 18.07 5.27 -12.14
C ASP A 218 17.76 3.81 -12.49
N ALA A 219 17.73 3.45 -13.77
CA ALA A 219 17.55 2.07 -14.20
C ALA A 219 18.71 1.16 -13.75
N GLN A 220 19.96 1.65 -13.81
CA GLN A 220 21.11 0.92 -13.26
C GLN A 220 21.01 0.76 -11.74
N THR A 221 20.64 1.84 -11.03
CA THR A 221 20.46 1.83 -9.57
C THR A 221 19.40 0.82 -9.15
N ALA A 222 18.24 0.79 -9.82
CA ALA A 222 17.18 -0.18 -9.57
C ALA A 222 17.61 -1.63 -9.87
N TYR A 223 18.46 -1.83 -10.88
CA TYR A 223 18.98 -3.16 -11.23
C TYR A 223 19.93 -3.71 -10.19
N ASP A 224 20.86 -2.88 -9.71
CA ASP A 224 21.82 -3.29 -8.67
C ASP A 224 21.11 -3.48 -7.32
N MET A 225 20.19 -2.57 -6.97
CA MET A 225 19.46 -2.56 -5.70
C MET A 225 18.45 -3.72 -5.56
N PHE A 226 17.70 -4.05 -6.61
CA PHE A 226 16.72 -5.15 -6.58
C PHE A 226 17.28 -6.49 -7.08
N ASN A 227 18.61 -6.63 -7.17
CA ASN A 227 19.28 -7.85 -7.63
C ASN A 227 18.75 -8.33 -9.01
N GLY A 228 18.60 -7.39 -9.94
CA GLY A 228 18.03 -7.61 -11.27
C GLY A 228 18.72 -8.71 -12.07
N ALA A 229 20.01 -8.95 -11.82
CA ALA A 229 20.78 -10.05 -12.40
C ALA A 229 20.23 -11.45 -12.08
N SER A 230 19.45 -11.61 -11.01
CA SER A 230 18.81 -12.89 -10.66
C SER A 230 17.54 -13.20 -11.49
N TYR A 231 17.03 -12.23 -12.24
CA TYR A 231 15.78 -12.35 -13.00
C TYR A 231 16.04 -12.38 -14.51
N SER A 232 16.07 -13.58 -15.08
CA SER A 232 16.05 -13.78 -16.53
C SER A 232 14.62 -13.69 -17.08
N TYR A 233 14.49 -13.35 -18.37
CA TYR A 233 13.21 -13.39 -19.09
C TYR A 233 12.56 -14.78 -18.97
N ASP A 234 11.24 -14.79 -18.66
CA ASP A 234 10.45 -16.00 -18.49
C ASP A 234 9.34 -16.01 -19.55
N ASP A 235 9.61 -16.71 -20.66
CA ASP A 235 8.71 -16.83 -21.81
C ASP A 235 7.32 -17.40 -21.44
N SER A 236 7.24 -18.24 -20.41
CA SER A 236 5.99 -18.83 -19.93
C SER A 236 5.13 -17.80 -19.20
N LYS A 237 5.73 -17.04 -18.26
CA LYS A 237 5.05 -15.92 -17.58
C LYS A 237 4.70 -14.81 -18.57
N PHE A 238 5.59 -14.49 -19.50
CA PHE A 238 5.35 -13.49 -20.52
C PHE A 238 4.22 -13.91 -21.45
N SER A 239 4.20 -15.15 -21.93
CA SER A 239 3.10 -15.67 -22.75
C SER A 239 1.78 -15.76 -21.98
N GLN A 240 1.81 -16.02 -20.67
CA GLN A 240 0.61 -15.96 -19.83
C GLN A 240 0.09 -14.52 -19.68
N ALA A 241 0.98 -13.55 -19.47
CA ALA A 241 0.63 -12.15 -19.26
C ALA A 241 0.26 -11.43 -20.57
N PHE A 242 0.85 -11.82 -21.71
CA PHE A 242 0.82 -11.06 -22.97
C PHE A 242 0.48 -11.88 -24.24
N GLY A 243 0.23 -13.20 -24.13
CA GLY A 243 -0.06 -14.09 -25.27
C GLY A 243 -1.49 -13.96 -25.80
N THR A 244 -1.64 -13.88 -27.13
CA THR A 244 -2.84 -13.37 -27.80
C THR A 244 -3.71 -14.43 -28.49
N SER A 245 -5.01 -14.09 -28.65
CA SER A 245 -5.84 -14.61 -29.74
C SER A 245 -5.92 -13.56 -30.85
N SER A 246 -5.37 -13.85 -32.03
CA SER A 246 -5.61 -13.09 -33.26
C SER A 246 -6.51 -13.88 -34.22
N SER A 247 -7.39 -13.18 -34.94
CA SER A 247 -8.38 -13.67 -35.92
C SER A 247 -9.34 -14.77 -35.43
N ASP A 248 -10.55 -14.41 -35.01
CA ASP A 248 -11.64 -14.21 -35.99
C ASP A 248 -12.85 -13.48 -35.38
N SER A 249 -13.68 -12.88 -36.24
CA SER A 249 -14.78 -12.02 -35.82
C SER A 249 -16.06 -12.79 -35.44
N THR A 250 -16.31 -12.97 -34.13
CA THR A 250 -17.67 -13.08 -33.57
C THR A 250 -17.75 -12.44 -32.20
N SER A 251 -18.77 -11.62 -31.99
CA SER A 251 -19.09 -11.00 -30.70
C SER A 251 -19.60 -12.03 -29.69
N ASP A 252 -18.88 -12.24 -28.60
CA ASP A 252 -19.52 -12.46 -27.30
C ASP A 252 -18.60 -12.08 -26.13
N SER A 253 -19.13 -11.33 -25.16
CA SER A 253 -18.35 -10.76 -24.05
C SER A 253 -18.27 -11.74 -22.88
N SER A 254 -17.29 -12.63 -22.86
CA SER A 254 -17.06 -13.53 -21.70
C SER A 254 -15.61 -13.95 -21.48
N TYR A 255 -14.78 -13.03 -20.98
CA TYR A 255 -13.45 -13.39 -20.47
C TYR A 255 -13.54 -14.05 -19.08
N LYS A 256 -13.58 -15.39 -19.10
CA LYS A 256 -13.19 -16.23 -17.96
C LYS A 256 -11.66 -16.29 -17.90
N VAL A 257 -11.05 -15.57 -16.97
CA VAL A 257 -9.60 -15.75 -16.69
C VAL A 257 -9.42 -17.03 -15.89
N SER A 258 -8.94 -18.08 -16.55
CA SER A 258 -8.50 -19.31 -15.91
C SER A 258 -7.21 -19.03 -15.12
N ALA A 259 -7.19 -19.41 -13.85
CA ALA A 259 -5.96 -19.36 -13.06
C ALA A 259 -4.90 -20.29 -13.69
N VAL A 260 -3.68 -19.77 -13.92
CA VAL A 260 -2.54 -20.66 -14.15
C VAL A 260 -2.30 -21.46 -12.88
N SER A 261 -2.23 -22.77 -13.07
CA SER A 261 -1.99 -23.71 -12.01
C SER A 261 -0.56 -23.58 -11.51
N THR A 262 -0.36 -22.90 -10.38
CA THR A 262 0.73 -23.26 -9.48
C THR A 262 0.52 -24.71 -9.07
N ASN A 263 1.58 -25.51 -9.14
CA ASN A 263 1.46 -26.95 -8.96
C ASN A 263 0.87 -27.29 -7.59
N ASN A 264 -0.07 -28.22 -7.61
CA ASN A 264 -0.82 -28.71 -6.45
C ASN A 264 0.11 -29.50 -5.51
N CYS A 265 0.88 -28.77 -4.68
CA CYS A 265 1.43 -29.32 -3.45
C CYS A 265 0.25 -29.58 -2.51
N SER A 266 -0.19 -30.83 -2.51
CA SER A 266 -1.19 -31.35 -1.58
C SER A 266 -0.60 -31.47 -0.17
N SER A 267 -0.43 -30.32 0.50
CA SER A 267 -0.27 -30.24 1.94
C SER A 267 -1.63 -29.91 2.56
N SER A 268 -2.28 -30.93 3.11
CA SER A 268 -3.40 -30.76 4.03
C SER A 268 -2.91 -30.08 5.31
N SER A 269 -2.89 -28.76 5.31
CA SER A 269 -2.61 -27.90 6.45
C SER A 269 -3.53 -26.69 6.40
N SER A 270 -4.50 -26.68 7.30
CA SER A 270 -5.50 -25.63 7.51
C SER A 270 -4.85 -24.27 7.74
N GLY A 271 -5.04 -23.33 6.79
CA GLY A 271 -4.77 -21.91 6.96
C GLY A 271 -5.87 -21.23 7.77
N GLY A 272 -6.05 -21.67 9.01
CA GLY A 272 -6.88 -20.99 10.02
C GLY A 272 -5.97 -20.33 11.06
N GLY A 273 -6.53 -19.42 11.85
CA GLY A 273 -5.80 -18.80 12.96
C GLY A 273 -5.16 -19.84 13.89
N THR A 274 -3.98 -19.53 14.44
CA THR A 274 -3.21 -20.44 15.30
C THR A 274 -3.62 -20.39 16.78
N GLY A 275 -4.59 -19.56 17.14
CA GLY A 275 -5.07 -19.38 18.52
C GLY A 275 -5.90 -20.55 19.04
N SER A 276 -5.98 -20.72 20.37
CA SER A 276 -6.64 -21.89 20.97
C SER A 276 -8.16 -21.96 20.73
N TRP A 277 -8.83 -20.84 20.40
CA TRP A 277 -10.25 -20.79 20.02
C TRP A 277 -10.50 -21.05 18.52
N ALA A 278 -9.43 -21.07 17.71
CA ALA A 278 -9.49 -21.02 16.24
C ALA A 278 -9.66 -22.39 15.57
N THR A 279 -9.87 -23.45 16.35
CA THR A 279 -10.15 -24.79 15.81
C THR A 279 -11.60 -24.85 15.33
N ASP A 280 -11.83 -24.69 14.04
CA ASP A 280 -13.15 -24.80 13.40
C ASP A 280 -13.94 -26.02 13.88
N GLY A 281 -15.23 -25.85 14.19
CA GLY A 281 -16.07 -26.95 14.65
C GLY A 281 -17.20 -26.52 15.58
N GLY A 282 -17.48 -27.31 16.61
CA GLY A 282 -18.61 -27.06 17.51
C GLY A 282 -19.98 -27.12 16.83
N THR A 283 -21.04 -26.94 17.61
CA THR A 283 -22.41 -26.84 17.09
C THR A 283 -23.25 -26.04 18.08
N VAL A 284 -23.96 -25.04 17.58
CA VAL A 284 -24.84 -24.16 18.36
C VAL A 284 -26.19 -24.01 17.64
N SER A 285 -27.18 -23.39 18.28
CA SER A 285 -28.54 -23.27 17.74
C SER A 285 -29.01 -21.81 17.74
N TYR A 286 -28.38 -21.02 16.87
CA TYR A 286 -28.69 -19.61 16.66
C TYR A 286 -29.11 -19.34 15.21
N SER A 287 -29.59 -18.13 14.95
CA SER A 287 -30.15 -17.72 13.67
C SER A 287 -29.66 -16.33 13.26
N ALA A 288 -30.02 -15.90 12.05
CA ALA A 288 -29.74 -14.57 11.56
C ALA A 288 -30.15 -13.48 12.57
N TYR A 289 -29.32 -12.44 12.69
CA TYR A 289 -29.53 -11.28 13.58
C TYR A 289 -29.47 -11.57 15.08
N ASN A 290 -29.14 -12.79 15.53
CA ASN A 290 -28.79 -13.03 16.93
C ASN A 290 -27.45 -12.34 17.25
N ALA A 291 -27.51 -11.29 18.06
CA ALA A 291 -26.37 -10.48 18.46
C ALA A 291 -26.47 -10.05 19.93
N TRP A 292 -25.34 -9.85 20.58
CA TRP A 292 -25.20 -9.62 22.02
C TRP A 292 -24.17 -8.55 22.32
N LYS A 293 -24.38 -7.81 23.42
CA LYS A 293 -23.31 -7.02 24.04
C LYS A 293 -22.26 -7.97 24.60
N ARG A 294 -21.02 -7.48 24.80
CA ARG A 294 -19.94 -8.25 25.43
C ARG A 294 -20.37 -9.05 26.67
N ASP A 295 -21.06 -8.39 27.60
CA ASP A 295 -21.44 -8.97 28.89
C ASP A 295 -22.72 -9.84 28.83
N ASP A 296 -23.48 -9.77 27.73
CA ASP A 296 -24.73 -10.50 27.50
C ASP A 296 -24.54 -11.76 26.61
N LEU A 297 -23.29 -12.15 26.32
CA LEU A 297 -22.95 -13.30 25.46
C LEU A 297 -23.38 -14.63 26.13
N PRO A 298 -24.15 -15.50 25.44
CA PRO A 298 -24.54 -16.81 25.94
C PRO A 298 -23.36 -17.72 26.31
N ASP A 299 -23.51 -18.50 27.38
CA ASP A 299 -22.44 -19.35 27.93
C ASP A 299 -21.92 -20.39 26.93
N ASP A 300 -22.77 -20.93 26.05
CA ASP A 300 -22.37 -21.90 25.03
C ASP A 300 -21.49 -21.29 23.92
N LEU A 301 -21.61 -19.97 23.68
CA LEU A 301 -20.82 -19.22 22.71
C LEU A 301 -19.47 -18.72 23.26
N LYS A 302 -19.29 -18.62 24.59
CA LYS A 302 -18.10 -18.01 25.21
C LYS A 302 -16.78 -18.67 24.78
N GLN A 303 -16.76 -20.00 24.68
CA GLN A 303 -15.59 -20.77 24.23
C GLN A 303 -15.17 -20.51 22.76
N TYR A 304 -16.07 -19.94 21.95
CA TYR A 304 -15.86 -19.65 20.53
C TYR A 304 -15.66 -18.15 20.27
N ALA A 305 -16.01 -17.28 21.23
CA ALA A 305 -15.86 -15.84 21.09
C ALA A 305 -14.43 -15.43 21.42
N LEU A 306 -13.65 -15.06 20.39
CA LEU A 306 -12.40 -14.29 20.55
C LEU A 306 -12.65 -13.10 21.47
N ASP A 307 -11.91 -13.00 22.57
CA ASP A 307 -11.98 -11.87 23.50
C ASP A 307 -10.94 -10.79 23.15
N PRO A 308 -11.34 -9.59 22.68
CA PRO A 308 -10.42 -8.48 22.47
C PRO A 308 -9.62 -8.09 23.72
N ALA A 309 -10.14 -8.33 24.93
CA ALA A 309 -9.41 -8.03 26.16
C ALA A 309 -8.22 -8.97 26.40
N SER A 310 -8.24 -10.20 25.85
CA SER A 310 -7.12 -11.14 25.92
C SER A 310 -5.88 -10.62 25.18
N VAL A 311 -6.08 -9.88 24.09
CA VAL A 311 -5.04 -9.17 23.34
C VAL A 311 -4.89 -7.70 23.75
N GLY A 312 -5.43 -7.33 24.92
CA GLY A 312 -5.17 -6.04 25.57
C GLY A 312 -6.12 -4.88 25.27
N LEU A 313 -7.18 -5.06 24.46
CA LEU A 313 -8.15 -3.98 24.19
C LEU A 313 -9.06 -3.75 25.42
N GLY A 314 -9.05 -2.53 25.95
CA GLY A 314 -9.95 -2.06 27.00
C GLY A 314 -11.40 -1.91 26.52
N PHE A 315 -12.37 -2.14 27.41
CA PHE A 315 -13.80 -1.97 27.11
C PHE A 315 -14.33 -0.69 27.78
N LYS A 316 -14.91 0.22 26.98
CA LYS A 316 -15.25 1.61 27.34
C LYS A 316 -14.05 2.44 27.78
N ASP A 317 -12.87 2.05 27.30
CA ASP A 317 -11.56 2.60 27.62
C ASP A 317 -10.66 2.46 26.38
N SER A 318 -9.82 3.45 26.11
CA SER A 318 -8.94 3.48 24.94
C SER A 318 -7.66 2.65 25.09
N THR A 319 -7.37 2.08 26.26
CA THR A 319 -6.18 1.23 26.47
C THR A 319 -6.13 0.08 25.45
N GLY A 320 -4.99 -0.10 24.78
CA GLY A 320 -4.79 -1.16 23.78
C GLY A 320 -5.42 -0.90 22.40
N TRP A 321 -6.23 0.15 22.23
CA TRP A 321 -6.78 0.55 20.92
C TRP A 321 -5.72 1.32 20.10
N ASN A 322 -4.63 0.63 19.77
CA ASN A 322 -3.43 1.22 19.19
C ASN A 322 -3.58 1.60 17.70
N ALA A 323 -4.66 1.18 17.03
CA ALA A 323 -4.95 1.51 15.64
C ALA A 323 -6.41 1.99 15.50
N ILE A 324 -6.60 3.31 15.50
CA ILE A 324 -7.90 3.99 15.34
C ILE A 324 -8.02 4.49 13.90
N ALA A 325 -9.15 4.20 13.26
CA ALA A 325 -9.46 4.63 11.90
C ALA A 325 -10.19 5.98 11.85
N TYR A 326 -10.98 6.29 12.89
CA TYR A 326 -11.81 7.49 12.94
C TYR A 326 -11.99 8.05 14.36
N SER A 327 -12.72 7.35 15.24
CA SER A 327 -13.18 7.94 16.51
C SER A 327 -12.98 7.04 17.72
N GLY A 328 -12.66 5.76 17.53
CA GLY A 328 -12.77 4.71 18.54
C GLY A 328 -14.20 4.15 18.67
N GLY A 329 -15.12 4.51 17.77
CA GLY A 329 -16.54 4.19 17.87
C GLY A 329 -17.15 3.54 16.63
N GLN A 330 -16.39 3.37 15.55
CA GLN A 330 -16.84 2.84 14.27
C GLN A 330 -16.41 1.38 14.04
N CYS A 331 -17.13 0.64 13.18
CA CYS A 331 -16.78 -0.76 12.86
C CYS A 331 -15.32 -0.90 12.36
N THR A 332 -14.82 0.10 11.64
CA THR A 332 -13.43 0.20 11.17
C THR A 332 -12.41 0.42 12.30
N ASP A 333 -12.79 1.12 13.39
CA ASP A 333 -11.93 1.33 14.56
C ASP A 333 -11.61 0.03 15.29
N LEU A 334 -12.64 -0.77 15.59
CA LEU A 334 -12.44 -2.09 16.20
C LEU A 334 -11.68 -3.01 15.25
N SER A 335 -12.02 -3.01 13.96
CA SER A 335 -11.36 -3.91 12.99
C SER A 335 -9.87 -3.59 12.86
N ALA A 336 -9.49 -2.31 12.83
CA ALA A 336 -8.09 -1.89 12.83
C ALA A 336 -7.37 -2.23 14.15
N SER A 337 -7.95 -1.85 15.30
CA SER A 337 -7.33 -2.09 16.61
C SER A 337 -7.20 -3.57 16.97
N LEU A 338 -8.23 -4.37 16.68
CA LEU A 338 -8.22 -5.81 16.96
C LEU A 338 -7.28 -6.54 16.02
N MET A 339 -7.28 -6.25 14.71
CA MET A 339 -6.34 -6.89 13.78
C MET A 339 -4.89 -6.54 14.10
N TYR A 340 -4.62 -5.29 14.53
CA TYR A 340 -3.31 -4.88 15.03
C TYR A 340 -2.88 -5.71 16.24
N ALA A 341 -3.72 -5.81 17.27
CA ALA A 341 -3.37 -6.54 18.50
C ALA A 341 -3.35 -8.07 18.32
N LEU A 342 -4.13 -8.60 17.38
CA LEU A 342 -4.31 -10.03 17.17
C LEU A 342 -3.18 -10.66 16.35
N TRP A 343 -2.66 -9.96 15.34
CA TRP A 343 -1.69 -10.49 14.39
C TRP A 343 -0.30 -9.88 14.60
N GLU A 344 0.70 -10.74 14.75
CA GLU A 344 2.11 -10.36 14.89
C GLU A 344 3.00 -11.14 13.92
N LYS A 345 4.19 -10.59 13.67
CA LYS A 345 5.30 -11.26 12.98
C LYS A 345 6.59 -10.84 13.67
N ASP A 346 7.32 -11.82 14.20
CA ASP A 346 8.57 -11.59 14.94
C ASP A 346 8.45 -10.58 16.12
N GLY A 347 7.24 -10.46 16.70
CA GLY A 347 6.90 -9.51 17.77
C GLY A 347 6.50 -8.10 17.27
N GLU A 348 6.41 -7.89 15.96
CA GLU A 348 5.90 -6.65 15.36
C GLU A 348 4.44 -6.81 14.90
N HIS A 349 3.63 -5.79 15.19
CA HIS A 349 2.23 -5.72 14.81
C HIS A 349 2.01 -4.90 13.54
N VAL A 350 0.99 -5.28 12.77
CA VAL A 350 0.63 -4.62 11.51
C VAL A 350 -0.64 -3.76 11.68
N SER A 351 -0.66 -2.56 11.11
CA SER A 351 -1.83 -1.67 11.12
C SER A 351 -2.39 -1.41 9.72
N MET A 352 -3.72 -1.31 9.62
CA MET A 352 -4.42 -0.81 8.45
C MET A 352 -5.69 -0.11 8.95
N THR A 353 -5.75 1.22 8.73
CA THR A 353 -6.78 2.12 9.29
C THR A 353 -7.60 2.84 8.21
N LEU A 354 -7.42 2.49 6.93
CA LEU A 354 -8.01 3.17 5.79
C LEU A 354 -9.29 2.50 5.27
N GLY A 355 -10.17 3.31 4.69
CA GLY A 355 -11.36 2.86 3.97
C GLY A 355 -12.61 2.71 4.83
N ASN A 356 -13.73 2.47 4.16
CA ASN A 356 -15.01 2.19 4.82
C ASN A 356 -15.15 0.68 5.09
N GLY A 357 -16.24 0.27 5.77
CA GLY A 357 -16.47 -1.13 6.14
C GLY A 357 -16.39 -2.12 4.97
N GLN A 358 -16.81 -1.71 3.77
CA GLN A 358 -16.71 -2.53 2.56
C GLN A 358 -15.29 -2.68 1.96
N ASP A 359 -14.35 -1.84 2.38
CA ASP A 359 -13.01 -1.75 1.81
C ASP A 359 -11.97 -2.51 2.64
N ILE A 360 -12.19 -2.63 3.96
CA ILE A 360 -11.23 -3.12 4.95
C ILE A 360 -10.52 -4.42 4.54
N ALA A 361 -11.25 -5.51 4.22
CA ALA A 361 -10.63 -6.77 3.84
C ALA A 361 -9.76 -6.66 2.58
N LYS A 362 -10.15 -5.82 1.61
CA LYS A 362 -9.34 -5.56 0.42
C LYS A 362 -8.11 -4.74 0.75
N ASN A 363 -8.25 -3.68 1.55
CA ASN A 363 -7.12 -2.83 1.95
C ASN A 363 -6.08 -3.63 2.75
N TRP A 364 -6.53 -4.56 3.60
CA TRP A 364 -5.67 -5.54 4.26
C TRP A 364 -4.98 -6.49 3.28
N ALA A 365 -5.72 -7.07 2.32
CA ALA A 365 -5.13 -7.95 1.30
C ALA A 365 -4.10 -7.21 0.42
N SER A 366 -4.43 -6.00 -0.06
CA SER A 366 -3.55 -5.13 -0.84
C SER A 366 -2.29 -4.73 -0.08
N ARG A 367 -2.37 -4.48 1.24
CA ARG A 367 -1.19 -4.20 2.10
C ARG A 367 -0.15 -5.33 2.06
N PHE A 368 -0.59 -6.55 1.76
CA PHE A 368 0.23 -7.76 1.72
C PHE A 368 0.41 -8.35 0.32
N LEU A 369 -0.08 -7.68 -0.73
CA LEU A 369 -0.10 -8.17 -2.12
C LEU A 369 -0.83 -9.51 -2.29
N ASP A 370 -1.74 -9.81 -1.38
CA ASP A 370 -2.54 -11.04 -1.36
C ASP A 370 -3.98 -10.73 -1.81
N LYS A 371 -4.86 -11.74 -1.78
CA LYS A 371 -6.24 -11.65 -2.28
C LYS A 371 -7.23 -11.93 -1.16
N VAL A 372 -8.36 -11.22 -1.19
CA VAL A 372 -9.48 -11.54 -0.31
C VAL A 372 -10.04 -12.93 -0.61
N SER A 373 -10.36 -13.65 0.46
CA SER A 373 -11.07 -14.93 0.44
C SER A 373 -12.59 -14.72 0.44
N THR A 374 -13.32 -15.68 -0.12
CA THR A 374 -14.79 -15.82 0.08
C THR A 374 -15.13 -16.83 1.18
N THR A 375 -14.13 -17.53 1.71
CA THR A 375 -14.26 -18.50 2.82
C THR A 375 -13.77 -17.82 4.10
N PRO A 376 -14.58 -17.76 5.17
CA PRO A 376 -14.14 -17.24 6.45
C PRO A 376 -13.12 -18.18 7.08
N THR A 377 -12.13 -17.59 7.74
CA THR A 377 -11.16 -18.25 8.61
C THR A 377 -11.21 -17.54 9.96
N ALA A 378 -11.07 -18.29 11.05
CA ALA A 378 -11.17 -17.72 12.39
C ALA A 378 -9.93 -16.83 12.65
N GLY A 379 -10.15 -15.56 13.02
CA GLY A 379 -9.14 -14.50 13.08
C GLY A 379 -9.08 -13.56 11.87
N ALA A 380 -9.80 -13.85 10.78
CA ALA A 380 -9.88 -12.98 9.61
C ALA A 380 -10.70 -11.71 9.86
N VAL A 381 -10.28 -10.59 9.26
CA VAL A 381 -11.14 -9.42 9.09
C VAL A 381 -12.15 -9.69 7.97
N PHE A 382 -13.39 -9.22 8.12
CA PHE A 382 -14.40 -9.29 7.06
C PHE A 382 -14.83 -7.89 6.59
N SER A 383 -15.28 -7.81 5.34
CA SER A 383 -15.93 -6.64 4.75
C SER A 383 -17.22 -7.03 4.05
N GLN A 384 -18.29 -6.32 4.39
CA GLN A 384 -19.60 -6.36 3.75
C GLN A 384 -19.73 -5.19 2.77
N THR A 385 -20.16 -5.44 1.53
CA THR A 385 -20.51 -4.38 0.58
C THR A 385 -21.66 -3.52 1.10
N SER A 386 -21.77 -2.29 0.60
CA SER A 386 -22.90 -1.39 0.91
C SER A 386 -24.28 -2.07 0.78
N SER A 387 -24.46 -2.89 -0.26
CA SER A 387 -25.70 -3.64 -0.51
C SER A 387 -25.96 -4.75 0.51
N SER A 388 -24.92 -5.43 1.02
CA SER A 388 -25.05 -6.50 2.03
C SER A 388 -25.31 -5.91 3.42
N ALA A 389 -24.62 -4.81 3.74
CA ALA A 389 -24.75 -4.09 5.02
C ALA A 389 -25.99 -3.16 5.08
N GLY A 390 -26.69 -2.93 3.96
CA GLY A 390 -27.87 -2.09 3.88
C GLY A 390 -27.61 -0.59 4.09
N ASN A 391 -26.39 -0.11 3.83
CA ASN A 391 -25.98 1.28 4.03
C ASN A 391 -24.84 1.65 3.06
N ASP A 392 -24.58 2.95 2.83
CA ASP A 392 -23.66 3.38 1.77
C ASP A 392 -22.17 3.03 2.02
N VAL A 393 -21.75 2.78 3.26
CA VAL A 393 -20.34 2.57 3.65
C VAL A 393 -19.96 1.10 3.92
N GLY A 394 -20.91 0.18 3.85
CA GLY A 394 -20.68 -1.24 4.16
C GLY A 394 -20.57 -1.51 5.66
N HIS A 395 -19.94 -2.62 6.04
CA HIS A 395 -19.69 -2.99 7.43
C HIS A 395 -18.52 -3.96 7.59
N THR A 396 -17.89 -4.01 8.75
CA THR A 396 -16.66 -4.79 9.01
C THR A 396 -16.57 -5.26 10.46
N GLY A 397 -15.67 -6.22 10.72
CA GLY A 397 -15.38 -6.81 12.01
C GLY A 397 -14.39 -7.97 11.84
N VAL A 398 -14.19 -8.76 12.88
CA VAL A 398 -13.30 -9.94 12.86
C VAL A 398 -14.12 -11.22 13.09
N VAL A 399 -13.79 -12.28 12.35
CA VAL A 399 -14.38 -13.62 12.53
C VAL A 399 -13.80 -14.22 13.81
N SER A 400 -14.65 -14.47 14.80
CA SER A 400 -14.26 -15.15 16.04
C SER A 400 -14.12 -16.67 15.83
N HIS A 401 -15.04 -17.28 15.08
CA HIS A 401 -15.08 -18.74 14.91
C HIS A 401 -15.90 -19.15 13.68
N VAL A 402 -15.57 -20.31 13.10
CA VAL A 402 -16.33 -20.97 12.02
C VAL A 402 -16.91 -22.29 12.55
N PHE A 403 -18.24 -22.38 12.58
CA PHE A 403 -18.94 -23.55 13.13
C PHE A 403 -18.93 -24.73 12.16
N ALA A 404 -19.18 -25.95 12.65
CA ALA A 404 -19.19 -27.17 11.82
C ALA A 404 -20.23 -27.18 10.68
N ASN A 405 -21.25 -26.33 10.74
CA ASN A 405 -22.24 -26.13 9.66
C ASN A 405 -21.84 -25.01 8.67
N GLY A 406 -20.66 -24.41 8.86
CA GLY A 406 -20.13 -23.27 8.11
C GLY A 406 -20.45 -21.92 8.73
N ASP A 407 -21.54 -21.77 9.50
CA ASP A 407 -21.96 -20.47 10.05
C ASP A 407 -20.85 -19.85 10.92
N ILE A 408 -20.81 -18.53 11.07
CA ILE A 408 -19.73 -17.84 11.78
C ILE A 408 -20.21 -17.07 13.00
N LEU A 409 -19.36 -17.01 14.02
CA LEU A 409 -19.43 -16.01 15.09
C LEU A 409 -18.49 -14.86 14.73
N VAL A 410 -18.95 -13.62 14.81
CA VAL A 410 -18.12 -12.43 14.60
C VAL A 410 -18.07 -11.54 15.84
N VAL A 411 -16.96 -10.83 15.99
CA VAL A 411 -16.79 -9.71 16.93
C VAL A 411 -16.73 -8.41 16.12
N GLU A 412 -17.59 -7.46 16.45
CA GLU A 412 -17.82 -6.25 15.66
C GLU A 412 -18.19 -5.04 16.55
N GLN A 413 -17.98 -3.83 16.03
CA GLN A 413 -18.44 -2.57 16.63
C GLN A 413 -19.54 -1.96 15.73
N ASN A 414 -20.35 -1.04 16.25
CA ASN A 414 -21.42 -0.34 15.50
C ASN A 414 -22.68 -1.16 15.16
N TYR A 415 -22.88 -2.34 15.75
CA TYR A 415 -24.18 -2.98 15.72
C TYR A 415 -25.16 -2.20 16.61
N ALA A 416 -26.20 -1.63 16.01
CA ALA A 416 -27.02 -0.57 16.60
C ALA A 416 -27.52 -0.90 18.03
N GLY A 417 -27.10 -0.10 19.01
CA GLY A 417 -27.50 -0.24 20.42
C GLY A 417 -26.80 -1.37 21.20
N LEU A 418 -25.91 -2.14 20.57
CA LEU A 418 -25.09 -3.16 21.25
C LEU A 418 -23.61 -2.73 21.40
N SER A 419 -23.07 -1.97 20.46
CA SER A 419 -21.70 -1.48 20.47
C SER A 419 -21.51 -0.27 19.54
N GLY A 420 -20.43 0.49 19.76
CA GLY A 420 -20.06 1.64 18.95
C GLY A 420 -20.92 2.89 19.18
N GLU A 421 -20.68 3.92 18.37
CA GLU A 421 -21.44 5.17 18.45
C GLU A 421 -22.84 5.05 17.82
N ASN A 422 -23.06 4.06 16.94
CA ASN A 422 -24.36 3.78 16.33
C ASN A 422 -25.43 3.38 17.36
N GLY A 423 -26.50 4.18 17.47
CA GLY A 423 -27.50 4.04 18.53
C GLY A 423 -27.05 4.52 19.92
N GLY A 424 -25.89 5.17 20.03
CA GLY A 424 -25.44 5.87 21.24
C GLY A 424 -24.86 4.98 22.34
N PHE A 425 -24.35 3.78 22.02
CA PHE A 425 -23.81 2.86 23.04
C PHE A 425 -22.46 3.33 23.61
N GLY A 426 -21.58 3.85 22.75
CA GLY A 426 -20.33 4.52 23.12
C GLY A 426 -19.06 3.90 22.51
N LYS A 427 -17.99 4.70 22.52
CA LYS A 427 -16.66 4.34 22.01
C LYS A 427 -15.99 3.21 22.81
N TYR A 428 -15.04 2.56 22.16
CA TYR A 428 -14.18 1.50 22.68
C TYR A 428 -14.96 0.28 23.18
N THR A 429 -15.99 -0.11 22.42
CA THR A 429 -16.89 -1.23 22.76
C THR A 429 -17.05 -2.20 21.61
N TRP A 430 -17.34 -3.47 21.91
CA TRP A 430 -17.66 -4.48 20.91
C TRP A 430 -18.89 -5.29 21.30
N SER A 431 -19.47 -5.92 20.30
CA SER A 431 -20.59 -6.86 20.36
C SER A 431 -20.25 -8.11 19.58
N TYR A 432 -20.94 -9.20 19.88
CA TYR A 432 -20.83 -10.46 19.14
C TYR A 432 -22.09 -10.70 18.33
N ARG A 433 -21.97 -11.30 17.15
CA ARG A 433 -23.12 -11.69 16.31
C ARG A 433 -22.92 -13.05 15.67
N TYR A 434 -23.98 -13.85 15.69
CA TYR A 434 -24.08 -15.07 14.91
C TYR A 434 -24.52 -14.75 13.48
N VAL A 435 -23.83 -15.30 12.49
CA VAL A 435 -24.04 -15.02 11.07
C VAL A 435 -24.15 -16.33 10.31
N PRO A 436 -25.37 -16.72 9.86
CA PRO A 436 -25.53 -17.89 9.01
C PRO A 436 -24.79 -17.73 7.68
N THR A 437 -24.31 -18.86 7.14
CA THR A 437 -23.81 -19.04 5.77
C THR A 437 -24.62 -18.27 4.72
N SER A 438 -25.96 -18.30 4.84
CA SER A 438 -26.88 -17.60 3.92
C SER A 438 -26.79 -16.08 3.96
N GLN A 439 -26.28 -15.46 5.02
CA GLN A 439 -26.10 -14.00 5.10
C GLN A 439 -24.78 -13.53 4.46
N TYR A 440 -23.73 -14.36 4.45
CA TYR A 440 -22.41 -14.00 3.92
C TYR A 440 -22.04 -14.70 2.61
N ALA A 441 -22.87 -15.62 2.10
CA ALA A 441 -22.68 -16.30 0.81
C ALA A 441 -22.53 -15.35 -0.41
N SER A 442 -22.87 -14.06 -0.26
CA SER A 442 -22.61 -13.02 -1.27
C SER A 442 -22.43 -11.66 -0.61
N GLY A 443 -21.65 -10.79 -1.25
CA GLY A 443 -21.41 -9.42 -0.76
C GLY A 443 -20.49 -9.33 0.47
N TRP A 444 -19.86 -10.44 0.87
CA TRP A 444 -18.83 -10.48 1.89
C TRP A 444 -17.48 -10.87 1.28
N SER A 445 -16.42 -10.44 1.94
CA SER A 445 -15.03 -10.80 1.66
C SER A 445 -14.26 -10.89 2.98
N PHE A 446 -13.29 -11.78 3.04
CA PHE A 446 -12.50 -12.09 4.23
C PHE A 446 -11.01 -11.95 3.93
N TYR A 447 -10.21 -11.60 4.93
CA TYR A 447 -8.76 -11.63 4.82
C TYR A 447 -8.09 -11.94 6.17
N ASP A 448 -7.09 -12.82 6.15
CA ASP A 448 -6.18 -13.06 7.26
C ASP A 448 -4.71 -12.96 6.79
N PRO A 449 -3.80 -12.36 7.58
CA PRO A 449 -2.39 -12.20 7.17
C PRO A 449 -1.52 -13.47 7.23
N SER A 450 -2.09 -14.68 7.41
CA SER A 450 -1.28 -15.88 7.67
C SER A 450 -0.33 -16.26 6.52
N ASN A 451 -0.79 -16.11 5.27
CA ASN A 451 0.01 -16.31 4.06
C ASN A 451 1.24 -15.37 3.99
N SER A 452 1.19 -14.22 4.66
CA SER A 452 2.24 -13.21 4.73
C SER A 452 3.27 -13.48 5.84
N GLY A 453 3.12 -14.61 6.54
CA GLY A 453 4.00 -15.06 7.62
C GLY A 453 3.71 -14.38 8.96
N TYR A 454 2.50 -13.88 9.17
CA TYR A 454 2.01 -13.44 10.49
C TYR A 454 1.32 -14.61 11.19
N SER A 455 1.34 -14.60 12.52
CA SER A 455 0.63 -15.53 13.38
C SER A 455 -0.28 -14.78 14.35
N ILE A 456 -1.28 -15.49 14.89
CA ILE A 456 -2.06 -14.96 16.00
C ILE A 456 -1.21 -14.97 17.27
N VAL A 457 -1.20 -13.86 18.01
CA VAL A 457 -0.48 -13.71 19.29
C VAL A 457 -0.84 -14.82 20.28
N SER A 458 0.13 -15.25 21.09
CA SER A 458 -0.02 -16.38 22.01
C SER A 458 -1.04 -16.15 23.12
N GLU A 459 -1.31 -14.89 23.42
CA GLU A 459 -2.20 -14.35 24.43
C GLU A 459 -3.68 -14.40 24.02
N ALA A 460 -3.98 -14.57 22.72
CA ALA A 460 -5.35 -14.52 22.20
C ALA A 460 -6.20 -15.69 22.70
N SER A 461 -7.22 -15.40 23.52
CA SER A 461 -8.10 -16.38 24.14
C SER A 461 -9.58 -16.18 23.80
N SER A 462 -10.37 -17.20 24.12
CA SER A 462 -11.83 -17.11 24.18
C SER A 462 -12.29 -16.29 25.40
N VAL A 463 -13.56 -15.88 25.39
CA VAL A 463 -14.27 -15.33 26.56
C VAL A 463 -14.57 -16.40 27.63
N GLY A 464 -14.61 -17.67 27.23
CA GLY A 464 -14.92 -18.83 28.08
C GLY A 464 -13.74 -19.77 28.30
#